data_AF-A0A5K1F9M9-F1
#
_entry.id   AF-A0A5K1F9M9-F1
#
_cell.length_a   1.000
_cell.length_b   1.000
_cell.length_c   1.000
_cell.angle_alpha   90.00
_cell.angle_beta   90.00
_cell.angle_gamma   90.00
#
_symmetry.space_group_name_H-M   'P 1'
#
loop_
_entity.id
_entity.type
_entity.pdbx_description
1 polymer ?
#
loop_
_entity_poly.entity_id
_entity_poly.type
_entity_poly.pdbx_seq_one_letter_code
_entity_poly.pdbx_strand_id
1 'polypeptide(L)' 'MRSFVDVDPDSHFPLENLPFGVFKPADDKEGRPGVAIGNFVLDLSEIAAAGLFSGPILSGNSQCFFQ' A
#
# COMPACT_ATOMS: atom_id res chain seq x y z
N MET A 1 17.74 7.81 -3.61
CA MET A 1 17.00 6.60 -3.22
C MET A 1 16.37 6.06 -4.49
N ARG A 2 16.55 4.79 -4.87
CA ARG A 2 15.91 4.21 -6.06
C ARG A 2 14.84 3.23 -5.59
N SER A 3 13.59 3.42 -6.03
CA SER A 3 12.52 2.42 -5.85
C SER A 3 12.91 1.13 -6.56
N PHE A 4 12.52 -0.02 -6.02
CA PHE A 4 12.59 -1.31 -6.72
C PHE A 4 11.44 -1.48 -7.72
N VAL A 5 10.45 -0.58 -7.69
CA VAL A 5 9.36 -0.49 -8.65
C VAL A 5 9.74 0.52 -9.72
N ASP A 6 9.73 0.12 -10.98
CA ASP A 6 9.85 1.03 -12.12
C ASP A 6 8.61 1.94 -12.13
N VAL A 7 8.82 3.20 -11.73
CA VAL A 7 7.81 4.24 -11.79
C VAL A 7 8.17 5.15 -12.96
N ASP A 8 7.22 5.32 -13.88
CA ASP A 8 7.39 6.22 -15.02
C ASP A 8 7.66 7.65 -14.51
N PRO A 9 8.66 8.37 -15.04
CA PRO A 9 8.94 9.75 -14.63
C PRO A 9 7.75 10.71 -14.86
N ASP A 10 6.83 10.40 -15.76
CA ASP A 10 5.60 11.17 -15.99
C ASP A 10 4.40 10.67 -15.15
N SER A 11 4.61 9.70 -14.26
CA SER A 11 3.55 9.18 -13.41
C SER A 11 3.07 10.24 -12.42
N HIS A 12 1.75 10.34 -12.25
CA HIS A 12 1.13 11.16 -11.21
C HIS A 12 1.35 10.60 -9.78
N PHE A 13 1.94 9.40 -9.67
CA PHE A 13 2.23 8.69 -8.43
C PHE A 13 3.72 8.36 -8.30
N PRO A 14 4.60 9.38 -8.25
CA PRO A 14 6.03 9.18 -8.02
C PRO A 14 6.29 8.61 -6.61
N LEU A 15 7.46 8.02 -6.37
CA LEU A 15 7.80 7.44 -5.05
C LEU A 15 7.71 8.46 -3.90
N GLU A 16 7.91 9.76 -4.17
CA GLU A 16 7.75 10.80 -3.16
C GLU A 16 6.28 11.08 -2.79
N ASN A 17 5.34 10.71 -3.66
CA ASN A 17 3.92 10.92 -3.48
C ASN A 17 3.21 9.56 -3.45
N LEU A 18 3.15 8.99 -2.25
CA LEU A 18 2.49 7.73 -1.93
C LEU A 18 1.09 8.02 -1.36
N PRO A 19 0.08 8.34 -2.18
CA PRO A 19 -1.26 8.60 -1.66
C PRO A 19 -1.85 7.32 -1.09
N PHE A 20 -2.43 7.45 0.09
CA PHE A 20 -3.25 6.41 0.69
C PHE A 20 -4.65 6.47 0.08
N GLY A 21 -5.16 5.32 -0.35
CA GLY A 21 -6.50 5.16 -0.89
C GLY A 21 -7.13 3.86 -0.42
N VAL A 22 -8.41 3.67 -0.78
CA VAL A 22 -9.10 2.38 -0.61
C VAL A 22 -9.31 1.81 -2.01
N PHE A 23 -8.84 0.59 -2.24
CA PHE A 23 -8.97 -0.10 -3.51
C PHE A 23 -9.74 -1.41 -3.34
N LYS A 24 -10.35 -1.89 -4.43
CA LYS A 24 -11.02 -3.19 -4.49
C LYS A 24 -10.27 -4.08 -5.48
N PRO A 25 -9.64 -5.18 -5.04
CA PRO A 25 -8.92 -6.08 -5.95
C PRO A 25 -9.84 -6.79 -6.95
N ALA A 26 -11.11 -6.99 -6.58
CA ALA A 26 -12.17 -7.52 -7.43
C ALA A 26 -13.52 -6.93 -6.96
N ASP A 27 -14.52 -6.92 -7.84
CA ASP A 27 -15.85 -6.35 -7.56
C ASP A 27 -16.56 -7.03 -6.36
N ASP A 28 -16.21 -8.28 -6.06
CA ASP A 28 -16.76 -9.07 -4.96
C ASP A 28 -16.00 -8.95 -3.63
N LYS A 29 -14.86 -8.23 -3.60
CA LYS A 29 -14.04 -8.08 -2.40
C LYS A 29 -14.30 -6.76 -1.68
N GLU A 30 -14.13 -6.81 -0.36
CA GLU A 30 -14.16 -5.62 0.47
C GLU A 30 -13.04 -4.64 0.08
N GLY A 31 -13.35 -3.34 0.21
CA GLY A 31 -12.38 -2.29 -0.06
C GLY A 31 -11.29 -2.31 0.99
N ARG A 32 -10.04 -2.42 0.55
CA ARG A 32 -8.86 -2.49 1.42
C ARG A 32 -8.01 -1.24 1.29
N PRO A 33 -7.38 -0.80 2.39
CA PRO A 33 -6.46 0.34 2.32
C PRO A 33 -5.21 -0.05 1.56
N GLY A 34 -4.80 0.80 0.62
CA GLY A 34 -3.65 0.58 -0.24
C GLY A 34 -2.95 1.88 -0.61
N VAL A 35 -1.74 1.77 -1.14
CA VAL A 35 -0.93 2.89 -1.60
C VAL A 35 -0.66 2.74 -3.08
N ALA A 36 -0.98 3.76 -3.87
CA ALA A 36 -0.67 3.76 -5.31
C ALA A 36 0.82 4.08 -5.54
N ILE A 37 1.48 3.27 -6.37
CA ILE A 37 2.89 3.42 -6.75
C ILE A 37 3.02 3.15 -8.25
N GLY A 38 3.20 4.19 -9.05
CA GLY A 38 3.19 4.07 -10.51
C GLY A 38 1.90 3.42 -11.03
N ASN A 39 2.01 2.24 -11.65
CA ASN A 39 0.87 1.45 -12.16
C ASN A 39 0.41 0.34 -11.21
N PHE A 40 0.96 0.28 -10.01
CA PHE A 40 0.65 -0.75 -9.01
C PHE A 40 -0.03 -0.15 -7.79
N VAL A 41 -0.75 -1.00 -7.06
CA VAL A 41 -1.28 -0.65 -5.74
C VAL A 41 -0.68 -1.62 -4.73
N LEU A 42 -0.07 -1.07 -3.69
CA LEU A 42 0.49 -1.79 -2.56
C LEU A 42 -0.60 -2.01 -1.51
N ASP A 43 -0.95 -3.27 -1.25
CA ASP A 43 -1.96 -3.65 -0.26
C ASP A 43 -1.40 -3.57 1.17
N LEU A 44 -1.98 -2.70 2.02
CA LEU A 44 -1.53 -2.54 3.40
C LEU A 44 -1.99 -3.68 4.31
N SER A 45 -3.08 -4.38 3.97
CA SER A 45 -3.55 -5.56 4.70
C SER A 45 -2.53 -6.69 4.61
N GLU A 46 -1.98 -6.93 3.42
CA GLU A 46 -0.97 -7.96 3.19
C GLU A 46 0.37 -7.62 3.88
N ILE A 47 0.76 -6.34 3.88
CA ILE A 47 1.96 -5.88 4.63
C ILE A 47 1.77 -6.10 6.13
N ALA A 48 0.57 -5.81 6.65
CA ALA A 48 0.24 -6.05 8.05
C ALA A 48 0.27 -7.54 8.38
N ALA A 49 -0.31 -8.39 7.53
CA ALA A 49 -0.32 -9.84 7.69
C ALA A 49 1.09 -10.45 7.67
N ALA A 50 1.97 -9.90 6.83
CA ALA A 50 3.37 -10.28 6.75
C ALA A 50 4.22 -9.75 7.93
N GLY A 51 3.65 -8.90 8.81
CA GLY A 51 4.36 -8.35 9.96
C GLY A 51 5.50 -7.40 9.58
N LEU A 52 5.44 -6.77 8.41
CA LEU A 52 6.52 -5.93 7.87
C LEU A 52 6.50 -4.49 8.43
N PHE A 53 5.47 -4.11 9.17
CA PHE A 53 5.45 -2.84 9.88
C PHE A 53 6.34 -2.91 11.13
N SER A 54 7.48 -2.24 11.09
CA SER A 54 8.44 -2.17 12.21
C SER A 54 8.52 -0.78 12.85
N GLY A 55 7.59 0.12 12.50
CA GLY A 55 7.56 1.48 13.03
C GLY A 55 7.00 1.56 14.45
N PRO A 56 7.32 2.62 15.23
CA PRO A 56 6.95 2.72 16.65
C PRO A 56 5.44 2.71 16.92
N ILE A 57 4.61 2.99 15.90
CA ILE A 57 3.15 3.06 16.00
C ILE A 57 2.47 1.78 15.45
N LEU A 58 3.10 1.13 14.46
CA LEU A 58 2.53 0.01 13.72
C LEU A 58 3.30 -1.31 13.94
N SER A 59 4.15 -1.40 14.97
CA SER A 59 5.04 -2.54 15.24
C SER A 59 4.37 -3.82 15.76
N GLY A 60 3.13 -4.12 15.34
CA GLY A 60 2.39 -5.31 15.72
C GLY A 60 1.28 -5.67 14.73
N ASN A 61 0.45 -6.66 15.08
CA ASN A 61 -0.72 -7.04 14.28
C ASN A 61 -1.78 -5.93 14.32
N SER A 62 -1.65 -4.95 13.42
CA SER A 62 -2.62 -3.88 13.22
C SER A 62 -3.89 -4.42 12.57
N GLN A 63 -4.88 -4.75 13.39
CA GLN A 63 -6.17 -5.28 12.94
C GLN A 63 -6.97 -4.28 12.07
N CYS A 64 -6.65 -2.99 12.15
CA CYS A 64 -7.33 -1.93 11.39
C CYS A 64 -7.18 -2.05 9.86
N PHE A 65 -6.25 -2.87 9.38
CA PHE A 65 -6.08 -3.13 7.94
C PHE A 65 -6.92 -4.31 7.45
N PHE A 66 -7.58 -5.06 8.34
CA PHE A 66 -8.45 -6.17 7.98
C PHE A 66 -9.91 -5.73 8.20
N GLN A 67 -10.50 -5.09 7.18
CA GLN A 67 -11.95 -4.96 7.05
C GLN A 67 -12.48 -6.15 6.25
#